data_AF-A0A0F9G3D3-F1
#
_entry.id   AF-A0A0F9G3D3-F1
#
_cell.length_a   1.000
_cell.length_b   1.000
_cell.length_c   1.000
_cell.angle_alpha   90.00
_cell.angle_beta   90.00
_cell.angle_gamma   90.00
#
_symmetry.space_group_name_H-M   'P 1'
#
loop_
_entity.id
_entity.type
_entity.pdbx_description
1 polymer ?
#
loop_
_entity_poly.entity_id
_entity_poly.type
_entity_poly.pdbx_seq_one_letter_code
_entity_poly.pdbx_strand_id
1 'polypeptide(L)'
;MSWVKLDDNFAGHRKVLAAGLEAAWLHIEGLCYCAQQETDGAILDAALVKLTQFSKPKAERLAVRLVEVGLWERNGAGYVIHDYLEYNPSKKSLDEKRKAARERMAKK
;
A
#
# COMPACT_ATOMS: atom_id res chain seq x y z
N MET A 1 5.84 14.58 -3.93
CA MET A 1 6.56 13.38 -3.48
C MET A 1 6.07 13.02 -2.10
N SER A 2 5.34 11.91 -1.97
CA SER A 2 4.99 11.32 -0.66
C SER A 2 6.00 10.21 -0.35
N TRP A 3 6.19 9.95 0.95
CA TRP A 3 6.97 8.81 1.44
C TRP A 3 5.99 7.83 2.07
N VAL A 4 6.14 6.55 1.78
CA VAL A 4 5.44 5.49 2.51
C VAL A 4 6.31 5.03 3.67
N LYS A 5 5.72 4.78 4.82
CA LYS A 5 6.45 4.19 5.95
C LYS A 5 6.54 2.69 5.76
N LEU A 6 7.74 2.16 5.98
CA LEU A 6 8.02 0.72 6.02
C LEU A 6 8.73 0.43 7.33
N ASP A 7 8.28 -0.62 8.02
CA ASP A 7 8.88 -1.10 9.26
C ASP A 7 10.29 -1.66 9.00
N ASP A 8 11.24 -1.40 9.89
CA ASP A 8 12.64 -1.83 9.72
C ASP A 8 12.84 -3.34 9.93
N ASN A 9 11.90 -4.00 10.61
CA ASN A 9 11.82 -5.45 10.73
C ASN A 9 11.04 -6.12 9.58
N PHE A 10 10.62 -5.36 8.55
CA PHE A 10 9.84 -5.88 7.42
C PHE A 10 10.46 -7.14 6.81
N ALA A 11 11.77 -7.10 6.52
CA ALA A 11 12.46 -8.22 5.88
C ALA A 11 12.47 -9.50 6.73
N GLY A 12 12.43 -9.39 8.06
CA GLY A 12 12.39 -10.50 9.01
C GLY A 12 10.99 -10.89 9.47
N HIS A 13 9.95 -10.13 9.11
CA HIS A 13 8.61 -10.35 9.62
C HIS A 13 8.03 -11.67 9.10
N ARG A 14 7.44 -12.47 10.00
CA ARG A 14 6.95 -13.83 9.71
C ARG A 14 6.02 -13.91 8.49
N LYS A 15 5.13 -12.93 8.30
CA LYS A 15 4.21 -12.91 7.14
C LYS A 15 4.95 -12.63 5.83
N VAL A 16 6.00 -11.80 5.88
CA VAL A 16 6.83 -11.44 4.72
C VAL A 16 7.69 -12.63 4.30
N LEU A 17 8.34 -13.29 5.27
CA LEU A 17 9.07 -14.54 5.03
C LEU A 17 8.16 -15.62 4.44
N ALA A 18 6.94 -15.77 4.97
CA ALA A 18 5.96 -16.71 4.44
C ALA A 18 5.45 -16.34 3.03
N ALA A 19 5.39 -15.05 2.68
CA ALA A 19 4.95 -14.60 1.37
C ALA A 19 5.92 -15.01 0.25
N GLY A 20 7.22 -15.01 0.55
CA GLY A 20 8.30 -15.17 -0.43
C GLY A 20 8.67 -13.85 -1.11
N LEU A 21 9.87 -13.79 -1.69
CA LEU A 21 10.48 -12.53 -2.15
C LEU A 21 9.65 -11.76 -3.18
N GLU A 22 9.05 -12.46 -4.15
CA GLU A 22 8.26 -11.80 -5.20
C GLU A 22 6.96 -11.21 -4.67
N ALA A 23 6.29 -11.90 -3.74
CA ALA A 23 5.09 -11.38 -3.10
C ALA A 23 5.45 -10.23 -2.14
N ALA A 24 6.56 -10.34 -1.42
CA ALA A 24 7.09 -9.25 -0.59
C ALA A 24 7.40 -7.99 -1.42
N TRP A 25 7.97 -8.16 -2.62
CA TRP A 25 8.17 -7.04 -3.55
C TRP A 25 6.85 -6.43 -4.00
N LEU A 26 5.87 -7.25 -4.40
CA LEU A 26 4.53 -6.77 -4.75
C LEU A 26 3.85 -6.01 -3.60
N HIS A 27 4.10 -6.43 -2.35
CA HIS A 27 3.61 -5.69 -1.18
C HIS A 27 4.22 -4.29 -1.07
N ILE A 28 5.53 -4.14 -1.30
CA ILE A 28 6.21 -2.84 -1.35
C ILE A 28 5.66 -1.97 -2.50
N GLU A 29 5.47 -2.55 -3.68
CA GLU A 29 4.84 -1.86 -4.82
C GLU A 29 3.43 -1.38 -4.45
N GLY A 30 2.64 -2.21 -3.75
CA GLY A 30 1.33 -1.85 -3.24
C GLY A 30 1.36 -0.70 -2.22
N LEU A 31 2.30 -0.74 -1.26
CA LEU A 31 2.51 0.33 -0.28
C LEU A 31 2.80 1.68 -0.97
N CYS A 32 3.74 1.66 -1.92
CA CYS A 32 4.09 2.82 -2.73
C CYS A 32 2.90 3.35 -3.54
N TYR A 33 2.16 2.45 -4.20
CA TYR A 33 0.95 2.80 -4.95
C TYR A 33 -0.07 3.51 -4.05
N CYS A 34 -0.40 2.93 -2.89
CA CYS A 34 -1.40 3.49 -1.99
C CYS A 34 -0.98 4.87 -1.46
N ALA A 35 0.31 5.06 -1.16
CA ALA A 35 0.83 6.35 -0.71
C ALA A 35 0.87 7.42 -1.83
N GLN A 36 1.06 6.99 -3.08
CA GLN A 36 1.06 7.88 -4.23
C GLN A 36 -0.37 8.30 -4.62
N GLN A 37 -1.31 7.36 -4.57
CA GLN A 37 -2.70 7.55 -5.00
C GLN A 37 -3.64 7.98 -3.87
N GLU A 38 -3.17 7.95 -2.62
CA GLU A 38 -3.93 8.30 -1.41
C GLU A 38 -5.23 7.48 -1.30
N THR A 39 -5.09 6.16 -1.47
CA THR A 39 -6.21 5.22 -1.49
C THR A 39 -6.48 4.58 -0.13
N ASP A 40 -5.85 5.08 0.93
CA ASP A 40 -6.00 4.56 2.30
C ASP A 40 -5.71 3.05 2.41
N GLY A 41 -4.76 2.55 1.60
CA GLY A 41 -4.36 1.15 1.56
C GLY A 41 -5.13 0.29 0.56
N ALA A 42 -6.11 0.87 -0.17
CA ALA A 42 -6.89 0.13 -1.15
C ALA A 42 -6.17 0.01 -2.52
N ILE A 43 -6.28 -1.17 -3.12
CA ILE A 43 -5.78 -1.50 -4.46
C ILE A 43 -6.93 -2.13 -5.24
N LEU A 44 -7.43 -1.46 -6.28
CA LEU A 44 -8.47 -2.02 -7.14
C LEU A 44 -7.92 -3.18 -7.99
N ASP A 45 -8.75 -4.18 -8.32
CA ASP A 45 -8.33 -5.29 -9.20
C ASP A 45 -7.78 -4.77 -10.54
N ALA A 46 -8.39 -3.72 -11.10
CA ALA A 46 -7.95 -3.09 -12.34
C ALA A 46 -6.61 -2.33 -12.22
N ALA A 47 -6.17 -2.02 -11.00
CA ALA A 47 -4.91 -1.35 -10.71
C ALA A 47 -3.76 -2.34 -10.45
N LEU A 48 -4.06 -3.58 -10.05
CA LEU A 48 -3.06 -4.57 -9.65
C LEU A 48 -1.98 -4.81 -10.72
N VAL A 49 -2.38 -4.90 -11.99
CA VAL A 49 -1.42 -5.15 -13.09
C VAL A 49 -0.65 -3.88 -13.47
N LYS A 50 -1.17 -2.70 -13.11
CA LYS A 50 -0.54 -1.42 -13.45
C LYS A 50 0.51 -0.98 -12.43
N LEU A 51 0.46 -1.52 -11.21
CA LEU A 51 1.39 -1.16 -10.13
C LEU A 51 2.66 -2.02 -10.09
N THR A 52 2.75 -3.07 -10.91
CA THR A 52 3.87 -4.02 -10.92
C THR A 52 4.30 -4.36 -12.35
N GLN A 53 5.55 -4.79 -12.50
CA GLN A 53 6.10 -5.30 -13.77
C GLN A 53 5.82 -6.80 -13.99
N PHE A 54 5.21 -7.49 -13.03
CA PHE A 54 4.80 -8.88 -13.22
C PHE A 54 3.66 -9.00 -14.25
N SER A 55 3.63 -10.11 -15.00
CA SER A 55 2.49 -10.42 -15.86
C SER A 55 1.21 -10.54 -15.05
N LYS A 56 0.05 -10.23 -15.65
CA LYS A 56 -1.26 -10.30 -14.97
C LYS A 56 -1.48 -11.60 -14.19
N PRO A 57 -1.28 -12.81 -14.78
CA PRO A 57 -1.49 -14.06 -14.03
C PRO A 57 -0.54 -14.22 -12.85
N LYS A 58 0.69 -13.70 -12.96
CA LYS A 58 1.67 -13.74 -11.88
C LYS A 58 1.31 -12.76 -10.77
N ALA A 59 0.93 -11.53 -11.11
CA ALA A 59 0.47 -10.53 -10.14
C ALA A 59 -0.74 -11.03 -9.35
N GLU A 60 -1.73 -11.63 -10.02
CA GLU A 60 -2.91 -12.22 -9.38
C GLU A 60 -2.53 -13.35 -8.40
N ARG A 61 -1.65 -14.28 -8.80
CA ARG A 61 -1.18 -15.35 -7.91
C ARG A 61 -0.43 -14.81 -6.69
N LEU A 62 0.43 -13.80 -6.88
CA LEU A 62 1.16 -13.19 -5.78
C LEU A 62 0.22 -12.41 -4.84
N ALA A 63 -0.80 -11.74 -5.36
CA ALA A 63 -1.81 -11.07 -4.56
C ALA A 63 -2.64 -12.07 -3.73
N VAL A 64 -3.03 -13.21 -4.31
CA VAL A 64 -3.64 -14.32 -3.56
C VAL A 64 -2.71 -14.77 -2.43
N ARG A 65 -1.41 -14.95 -2.70
CA ARG A 65 -0.44 -15.32 -1.67
C ARG A 65 -0.36 -14.29 -0.54
N LEU A 66 -0.40 -12.99 -0.86
CA LEU A 66 -0.42 -11.91 0.14
C LEU A 66 -1.68 -11.93 1.00
N VAL A 67 -2.82 -12.33 0.44
CA VAL A 67 -4.05 -12.56 1.19
C VAL A 67 -3.93 -13.78 2.11
N GLU A 68 -3.41 -14.90 1.62
CA GLU A 68 -3.23 -16.12 2.42
C GLU A 68 -2.35 -15.91 3.65
N VAL A 69 -1.28 -15.11 3.53
CA VAL A 69 -0.39 -14.80 4.66
C VAL A 69 -0.87 -13.62 5.52
N GLY A 70 -2.01 -13.02 5.16
CA GLY A 70 -2.63 -11.92 5.89
C GLY A 70 -1.85 -10.61 5.81
N LEU A 71 -1.10 -10.37 4.74
CA LEU A 71 -0.53 -9.05 4.45
C LEU A 71 -1.55 -8.17 3.73
N TRP A 72 -2.40 -8.76 2.89
CA TRP A 72 -3.51 -8.11 2.21
C TRP A 72 -4.83 -8.78 2.59
N GLU A 73 -5.94 -8.10 2.30
CA GLU A 73 -7.30 -8.62 2.46
C GLU A 73 -8.11 -8.37 1.19
N ARG A 74 -9.11 -9.21 0.90
CA ARG A 74 -10.08 -8.94 -0.17
C ARG A 74 -11.18 -8.01 0.34
N ASN A 75 -11.55 -7.01 -0.45
CA ASN A 75 -12.67 -6.11 -0.16
C ASN A 75 -13.82 -6.22 -1.19
N GLY A 76 -13.81 -7.28 -2.01
CA GLY A 76 -14.79 -7.52 -3.07
C GLY A 76 -14.44 -6.89 -4.44
N ALA A 77 -13.83 -5.70 -4.47
CA ALA A 77 -13.46 -4.99 -5.71
C ALA A 77 -11.94 -4.94 -5.98
N GLY A 78 -11.16 -5.58 -5.11
CA GLY A 78 -9.71 -5.55 -5.12
C GLY A 78 -9.15 -6.03 -3.79
N TYR A 79 -8.17 -5.30 -3.28
CA TYR A 79 -7.41 -5.63 -2.09
C TYR A 79 -7.28 -4.42 -1.17
N VAL A 80 -7.02 -4.69 0.11
CA VAL A 80 -6.61 -3.70 1.10
C VAL A 80 -5.34 -4.20 1.79
N ILE A 81 -4.36 -3.31 1.97
CA ILE A 81 -3.16 -3.62 2.73
C ILE A 81 -3.50 -3.62 4.23
N HIS A 82 -3.22 -4.73 4.91
CA HIS A 82 -3.47 -4.89 6.34
C HIS A 82 -2.70 -3.81 7.14
N ASP A 83 -3.36 -3.22 8.13
CA ASP A 83 -2.84 -2.15 9.01
C ASP A 83 -2.26 -0.90 8.31
N TYR A 84 -2.60 -0.64 7.03
CA TYR A 84 -2.02 0.49 6.30
C TYR A 84 -2.14 1.83 7.07
N LEU A 85 -3.33 2.10 7.61
CA LEU A 85 -3.65 3.35 8.32
C LEU A 85 -3.11 3.41 9.76
N GLU A 86 -2.62 2.31 10.31
CA GLU A 86 -1.92 2.32 11.60
C GLU A 86 -0.58 3.05 11.48
N TYR A 87 0.11 2.86 10.35
CA TYR A 87 1.46 3.39 10.14
C TYR A 87 1.49 4.58 9.18
N ASN A 88 0.61 4.60 8.18
CA ASN A 88 0.57 5.60 7.11
C ASN A 88 -0.59 6.59 7.28
N PRO A 89 -0.43 7.85 6.85
CA PRO A 89 -1.50 8.84 6.95
C PRO A 89 -2.65 8.51 6.00
N SER A 90 -3.88 8.76 6.45
CA SER A 90 -5.05 8.74 5.55
C SER A 90 -5.05 9.95 4.61
N LYS A 91 -5.79 9.83 3.50
CA LYS A 91 -6.09 10.92 2.57
C LYS A 91 -6.63 12.14 3.31
N LYS A 92 -7.58 11.91 4.22
CA LYS A 92 -8.16 12.97 5.05
C LYS A 92 -7.09 13.72 5.86
N SER A 93 -6.19 12.98 6.53
CA SER A 93 -5.10 13.59 7.31
C SER A 93 -4.12 14.36 6.41
N LEU A 94 -3.82 13.86 5.22
CA LEU A 94 -2.98 14.55 4.24
C LEU A 94 -3.62 15.86 3.76
N ASP A 95 -4.92 15.84 3.47
CA ASP A 95 -5.66 17.02 3.02
C ASP A 95 -5.77 18.09 4.11
N GLU A 96 -5.98 17.68 5.36
CA GLU A 96 -5.92 18.58 6.52
C GLU A 96 -4.54 19.22 6.67
N LYS A 97 -3.46 18.45 6.56
CA LYS A 97 -2.08 18.98 6.59
C LYS A 97 -1.83 19.97 5.45
N ARG A 98 -2.28 19.66 4.24
CA ARG A 98 -2.17 20.56 3.08
C ARG A 98 -2.96 21.84 3.28
N LYS A 99 -4.17 21.75 3.84
CA LYS A 99 -5.01 22.91 4.15
C LYS A 99 -4.32 23.82 5.18
N ALA A 100 -3.87 23.27 6.30
CA ALA A 100 -3.14 24.02 7.32
C ALA A 100 -1.86 24.66 6.78
N ALA A 101 -1.12 23.96 5.91
CA ALA A 101 0.05 24.51 5.27
C ALA A 101 -0.29 25.71 4.35
N ARG A 102 -1.36 25.62 3.54
CA ARG A 102 -1.83 26.74 2.71
C ARG A 102 -2.24 27.94 3.55
N GLU A 103 -2.99 27.73 4.63
CA GLU A 103 -3.42 28.80 5.54
C GLU A 103 -2.24 29.50 6.22
N ARG A 104 -1.21 28.75 6.64
CA ARG A 104 0.01 29.32 7.21
C ARG A 104 0.76 30.18 6.20
N MET A 105 0.85 29.73 4.94
CA MET A 105 1.53 30.48 3.89
C MET A 105 0.76 31.73 3.48
N ALA A 106 -0.57 31.73 3.55
CA ALA A 106 -1.41 32.90 3.23
C ALA A 106 -1.38 34.00 4.31
N LYS A 107 -0.97 33.67 5.55
CA LYS A 107 -0.82 34.61 6.66
C LYS A 107 0.56 35.25 6.75
N LYS A 108 1.50 34.86 5.87
CA LYS A 108 2.88 35.33 5.83
C LYS A 108 3.08 36.23 4.62
#